data_AF-A0A0U2W1T1-F1
#
_entry.id   AF-A0A0U2W1T1-F1
#
_cell.length_a   1.000
_cell.length_b   1.000
_cell.length_c   1.000
_cell.angle_alpha   90.00
_cell.angle_beta   90.00
_cell.angle_gamma   90.00
#
_symmetry.space_group_name_H-M   'P 1'
#
loop_
_entity.id
_entity.type
_entity.pdbx_description
1 polymer ?
#
loop_
_entity_poly.entity_id
_entity_poly.type
_entity_poly.pdbx_seq_one_letter_code
_entity_poly.pdbx_strand_id
1 'polypeptide(L)' 'MDQNTFQFILSTTEQLIKEKGCQQTTLQDIMERTGLSKGAIYHYVKSKDELFGKILLGYMEELNHSFHEG' A
#
# COMPACT_ATOMS: atom_id res chain seq x y z
N MET A 1 16.01 2.08 5.93
CA MET A 1 14.72 1.76 5.29
C MET A 1 14.99 0.69 4.25
N ASP A 2 14.27 -0.43 4.29
CA ASP A 2 14.33 -1.43 3.23
C ASP A 2 13.23 -1.13 2.21
N GLN A 3 13.64 -0.69 1.02
CA GLN A 3 12.75 -0.38 -0.09
C GLN A 3 11.87 -1.58 -0.46
N ASN A 4 12.40 -2.81 -0.35
CA ASN A 4 11.69 -4.03 -0.72
C ASN A 4 10.54 -4.33 0.26
N THR A 5 10.80 -4.17 1.56
CA THR A 5 9.75 -4.32 2.58
C THR A 5 8.62 -3.33 2.37
N PHE A 6 8.93 -2.07 2.02
CA PHE A 6 7.89 -1.07 1.82
C PHE A 6 7.01 -1.38 0.59
N GLN A 7 7.62 -1.79 -0.52
CA GLN A 7 6.89 -2.22 -1.71
C GLN A 7 6.04 -3.48 -1.46
N PHE A 8 6.52 -4.39 -0.61
CA PHE A 8 5.74 -5.54 -0.16
C PHE A 8 4.48 -5.12 0.64
N ILE A 9 4.60 -4.11 1.50
CA ILE A 9 3.44 -3.56 2.23
C ILE A 9 2.43 -2.94 1.26
N LEU A 10 2.88 -2.15 0.27
CA LEU A 10 2.01 -1.50 -0.71
C LEU A 10 1.25 -2.54 -1.56
N SER A 11 1.96 -3.49 -2.17
CA SER A 11 1.36 -4.55 -2.98
C SER A 11 0.38 -5.42 -2.19
N THR A 12 0.70 -5.75 -0.93
CA THR A 12 -0.22 -6.49 -0.04
C THR A 12 -1.47 -5.66 0.28
N THR A 13 -1.30 -4.37 0.50
CA THR A 13 -2.41 -3.46 0.77
C THR A 13 -3.33 -3.33 -0.45
N GLU A 14 -2.78 -3.25 -1.66
CA GLU A 14 -3.55 -3.26 -2.91
C GLU A 14 -4.38 -4.53 -3.09
N GLN A 15 -3.82 -5.69 -2.75
CA GLN A 15 -4.56 -6.96 -2.79
C GLN A 15 -5.75 -6.95 -1.83
N LEU A 16 -5.55 -6.51 -0.59
CA LEU A 16 -6.64 -6.39 0.39
C LEU A 16 -7.73 -5.40 -0.06
N ILE A 17 -7.34 -4.28 -0.68
CA ILE A 17 -8.29 -3.34 -1.28
C ILE A 17 -9.09 -4.01 -2.40
N LYS A 18 -8.46 -4.79 -3.27
CA LYS A 18 -9.14 -5.53 -4.35
C LYS A 18 -10.11 -6.59 -3.80
N GLU A 19 -9.74 -7.24 -2.69
CA GLU A 19 -10.53 -8.31 -2.08
C GLU A 19 -11.78 -7.80 -1.33
N LYS A 20 -11.66 -6.71 -0.56
CA LYS A 20 -12.73 -6.26 0.35
C LYS A 20 -12.99 -4.74 0.38
N GLY A 21 -12.27 -3.97 -0.43
CA GLY A 21 -12.41 -2.52 -0.53
C GLY A 21 -11.64 -1.73 0.54
N CYS A 22 -11.39 -0.45 0.27
CA CYS A 22 -10.60 0.44 1.13
C CYS A 22 -11.21 0.67 2.51
N GLN A 23 -12.54 0.75 2.60
CA GLN A 23 -13.24 0.99 3.88
C GLN A 23 -13.04 -0.17 4.85
N GLN A 24 -13.15 -1.42 4.35
CA GLN A 24 -13.03 -2.63 5.17
C GLN A 24 -11.57 -3.05 5.42
N THR A 25 -10.61 -2.46 4.71
CA THR A 25 -9.18 -2.71 4.93
C THR A 25 -8.66 -1.91 6.12
N THR A 26 -7.97 -2.59 7.03
CA THR A 26 -7.37 -2.02 8.24
C THR A 26 -5.86 -2.30 8.29
N LEU A 27 -5.12 -1.56 9.13
CA LEU A 27 -3.71 -1.86 9.38
C LEU A 27 -3.50 -3.25 10.01
N GLN A 28 -4.49 -3.77 10.73
CA GLN A 28 -4.43 -5.11 11.31
C GLN A 28 -4.42 -6.18 10.23
N ASP A 29 -5.27 -6.07 9.22
CA ASP A 29 -5.27 -7.01 8.09
C ASP A 29 -3.94 -7.00 7.34
N ILE A 30 -3.34 -5.82 7.19
CA ILE A 30 -2.04 -5.66 6.53
C ILE A 30 -0.96 -6.33 7.37
N MET A 31 -0.94 -6.14 8.69
CA MET A 31 -0.02 -6.85 9.59
C MET A 31 -0.18 -8.36 9.51
N GLU A 32 -1.42 -8.87 9.54
CA GLU A 32 -1.70 -10.30 9.46
C GLU A 32 -1.28 -10.91 8.12
N ARG A 33 -1.57 -10.23 7.01
CA ARG A 33 -1.23 -10.71 5.65
C ARG A 33 0.27 -10.66 5.37
N THR A 34 0.95 -9.61 5.85
CA THR A 34 2.41 -9.44 5.65
C THR A 34 3.25 -10.24 6.66
N GLY A 35 2.68 -10.60 7.81
CA GLY A 35 3.44 -11.17 8.95
C GLY A 35 4.34 -10.16 9.67
N LEU A 36 4.27 -8.87 9.31
CA LEU A 36 5.09 -7.82 9.92
C LEU A 36 4.51 -7.38 11.26
N SER A 37 5.41 -7.02 12.19
CA SER A 37 5.01 -6.51 13.48
C SER A 37 4.38 -5.12 13.38
N LYS A 38 3.61 -4.74 14.39
CA LYS A 38 3.09 -3.37 14.54
C LYS A 38 4.20 -2.33 14.44
N GLY A 39 5.31 -2.51 15.17
CA GLY A 39 6.44 -1.60 15.11
C GLY A 39 7.02 -1.45 13.70
N ALA A 40 7.09 -2.55 12.93
CA ALA A 40 7.56 -2.52 11.55
C ALA A 40 6.60 -1.74 10.64
N ILE A 41 5.29 -2.00 10.68
CA ILE A 41 4.32 -1.23 9.87
C ILE A 41 4.33 0.25 10.23
N TYR A 42 4.32 0.59 11.52
CA TYR A 42 4.34 1.97 11.97
C TYR A 42 5.67 2.70 11.73
N HIS A 43 6.75 1.97 11.45
CA HIS A 43 8.00 2.56 10.96
C HIS A 43 7.86 3.12 9.53
N TYR A 44 6.97 2.52 8.72
CA TYR A 44 6.76 2.92 7.32
C TYR A 44 5.61 3.90 7.15
N VAL A 45 4.51 3.76 7.89
CA VAL A 45 3.30 4.57 7.73
C VAL A 45 2.60 4.87 9.05
N LYS A 46 1.90 6.01 9.12
CA LYS A 46 1.15 6.42 10.32
C LYS A 46 -0.31 5.98 10.28
N SER A 47 -0.87 5.77 9.09
CA SER A 47 -2.27 5.39 8.91
C SER A 47 -2.47 4.54 7.64
N LYS A 48 -3.62 3.88 7.53
CA LYS A 48 -4.01 3.19 6.29
C LYS A 48 -4.22 4.17 5.13
N ASP A 49 -4.69 5.38 5.41
CA ASP A 49 -4.98 6.39 4.39
C ASP A 49 -3.68 6.89 3.76
N GLU A 50 -2.57 6.92 4.51
CA GLU A 50 -1.25 7.20 3.97
C GLU A 50 -0.80 6.13 2.95
N LEU A 51 -1.06 4.85 3.22
CA LEU A 51 -0.80 3.78 2.24
C LEU A 51 -1.65 3.96 1.00
N PHE A 52 -2.95 4.23 1.17
CA PHE A 52 -3.87 4.42 0.05
C PHE A 52 -3.46 5.61 -0.81
N GLY A 53 -3.04 6.72 -0.20
CA GLY A 53 -2.53 7.89 -0.91
C GLY A 53 -1.31 7.56 -1.76
N LYS A 54 -0.38 6.75 -1.24
CA LYS A 54 0.81 6.32 -1.99
C LYS A 54 0.48 5.39 -3.15
N ILE A 55 -0.45 4.45 -2.95
CA ILE A 55 -0.96 3.58 -4.02
C ILE A 55 -1.62 4.41 -5.12
N LEU A 56 -2.50 5.35 -4.74
CA LEU A 56 -3.17 6.24 -5.70
C LEU A 56 -2.18 7.09 -6.49
N LEU A 57 -1.14 7.61 -5.82
CA LEU A 57 -0.08 8.37 -6.49
C LEU A 57 0.66 7.49 -7.52
N GLY A 58 1.02 6.26 -7.16
CA GLY A 58 1.65 5.32 -8.08
C GLY A 58 0.81 5.04 -9.32
N TYR A 59 -0.51 4.84 -9.16
CA TYR A 59 -1.42 4.69 -10.30
C TYR A 59 -1.50 5.96 -11.15
N MET A 60 -1.50 7.14 -10.55
CA MET A 60 -1.51 8.41 -11.31
C MET A 60 -0.22 8.58 -12.13
N GLU A 61 0.93 8.20 -11.57
CA GLU A 61 2.22 8.23 -12.27
C GLU A 61 2.25 7.26 -13.46
N GLU A 62 1.74 6.04 -13.28
CA GLU A 62 1.64 5.03 -14.34
C GLU A 62 0.67 5.44 -15.47
N LEU A 63 -0.47 6.02 -15.10
CA LEU A 63 -1.41 6.59 -16.07
C LEU A 63 -0.77 7.73 -16.85
N ASN A 64 -0.12 8.67 -16.16
CA ASN A 64 0.56 9.79 -16.80
C ASN A 64 1.64 9.32 -17.79
N HIS A 65 2.42 8.31 -17.41
CA HIS A 65 3.41 7.69 -18.28
C HIS A 65 2.77 7.10 -19.54
N SER A 66 1.68 6.35 -19.37
CA SER A 66 0.94 5.74 -20.48
C SER A 66 0.34 6.76 -21.45
N PHE A 67 -0.02 7.96 -20.97
CA PHE A 67 -0.49 9.06 -21.83
C PHE A 67 0.62 9.75 -22.62
N HIS A 68 1.85 9.77 -22.11
CA HIS A 68 2.98 10.44 -22.76
C HIS A 68 3.76 9.54 -23.72
N GLU A 69 3.63 8.22 -23.61
CA GLU A 69 4.25 7.24 -24.52
C GLU A 69 3.34 6.77 -25.66
N GLY A 70 2.12 7.30 -25.74
CA GLY A 70 1.12 7.01 -26.78
C GLY A 70 1.16 7.94 -27.99
#